data_AF-A0A945CUH8-F1
#
_entry.id   AF-A0A945CUH8-F1
#
_cell.length_a   1.000
_cell.length_b   1.000
_cell.length_c   1.000
_cell.angle_alpha   90.00
_cell.angle_beta   90.00
_cell.angle_gamma   90.00
#
_symmetry.space_group_name_H-M   'P 1'
#
loop_
_entity.id
_entity.type
_entity.pdbx_description
1 polymer ?
#
loop_
_entity_poly.entity_id
_entity_poly.type
_entity_poly.pdbx_seq_one_letter_code
_entity_poly.pdbx_strand_id
1 'polypeptide(L)' 'MSDYEARAYASLMRCQPATAYELAKQAGIPSSKIYEAVKRLQAKGLAQPGSADTD' A
#
# COMPACT_ATOMS: atom_id res chain seq x y z
N MET A 1 -10.71 9.74 -0.46
CA MET A 1 -9.44 9.08 -0.09
C MET A 1 -8.57 10.09 0.63
N SER A 2 -7.76 9.69 1.61
CA SER A 2 -6.79 10.60 2.23
C SER A 2 -5.57 10.81 1.34
N ASP A 3 -4.81 11.88 1.59
CA ASP A 3 -3.57 12.15 0.86
C ASP A 3 -2.53 11.02 1.01
N TYR A 4 -2.47 10.37 2.18
CA TYR A 4 -1.65 9.16 2.37
C TYR A 4 -2.16 7.96 1.57
N GLU A 5 -3.47 7.75 1.50
CA GLU A 5 -4.05 6.68 0.67
C GLU A 5 -3.74 6.90 -0.82
N ALA A 6 -3.86 8.15 -1.30
CA ALA A 6 -3.58 8.50 -2.69
C ALA A 6 -2.09 8.27 -3.04
N ARG A 7 -1.17 8.76 -2.19
CA ARG A 7 0.28 8.56 -2.39
C ARG A 7 0.68 7.10 -2.28
N ALA A 8 0.11 6.35 -1.34
CA ALA A 8 0.34 4.91 -1.20
C ALA A 8 -0.16 4.16 -2.45
N TYR A 9 -1.37 4.45 -2.93
CA TYR A 9 -1.93 3.79 -4.12
C TYR A 9 -1.14 4.13 -5.40
N ALA A 10 -0.77 5.39 -5.59
CA ALA A 10 0.06 5.80 -6.72
C ALA A 10 1.44 5.13 -6.70
N SER A 11 2.05 4.99 -5.52
CA SER A 11 3.34 4.29 -5.36
C SER A 11 3.19 2.78 -5.60
N LEU A 12 2.07 2.18 -5.19
CA LEU A 12 1.79 0.76 -5.38
C LEU A 12 1.72 0.42 -6.87
N MET A 13 1.07 1.26 -7.68
CA MET A 13 1.01 1.07 -9.13
C MET A 13 2.39 1.10 -9.81
N ARG A 14 3.37 1.80 -9.22
CA ARG A 14 4.73 1.93 -9.78
C ARG A 14 5.69 0.84 -9.32
N CYS A 15 5.40 0.19 -8.20
CA CYS A 15 6.33 -0.71 -7.54
C CYS A 15 5.69 -2.07 -7.17
N GLN A 16 4.55 -2.43 -7.76
CA GLN A 16 3.93 -3.73 -7.50
C GLN A 16 4.73 -4.89 -8.13
N PRO A 17 4.85 -6.05 -7.44
CA PRO A 17 4.46 -6.29 -6.05
C PRO A 17 5.42 -5.59 -5.06
N ALA A 18 4.87 -4.95 -4.02
CA ALA A 18 5.65 -4.28 -2.97
C ALA A 18 5.11 -4.63 -1.58
N THR A 19 6.02 -4.72 -0.62
CA THR A 19 5.66 -4.78 0.81
C THR A 19 5.20 -3.41 1.31
N ALA A 20 4.45 -3.38 2.42
CA ALA A 20 4.04 -2.13 3.05
C ALA A 20 5.24 -1.24 3.43
N TYR A 21 6.40 -1.83 3.75
CA TYR A 21 7.62 -1.10 4.09
C TYR A 21 8.26 -0.43 2.87
N GLU A 22 8.41 -1.16 1.76
CA GLU A 22 8.91 -0.60 0.50
C GLU A 22 7.97 0.50 -0.01
N LEU A 23 6.66 0.28 0.15
CA LEU A 23 5.64 1.25 -0.19
C LEU A 23 5.76 2.53 0.66
N ALA A 24 6.03 2.41 1.96
CA ALA A 24 6.28 3.55 2.84
C ALA A 24 7.47 4.38 2.37
N LYS A 25 8.57 3.70 2.03
CA LYS A 25 9.80 4.33 1.56
C LYS A 25 9.59 5.06 0.22
N GLN A 26 8.89 4.43 -0.73
CA GLN A 26 8.60 5.01 -2.04
C GLN A 26 7.59 6.16 -1.95
N ALA A 27 6.56 6.04 -1.11
CA ALA A 27 5.53 7.06 -0.95
C ALA A 27 5.95 8.23 -0.04
N GLY A 28 7.08 8.11 0.67
CA GLY A 28 7.51 9.08 1.68
C GLY A 28 6.57 9.15 2.88
N ILE A 29 5.93 8.03 3.24
CA ILE A 29 4.92 7.94 4.29
C ILE A 29 5.53 7.24 5.52
N PRO A 30 5.35 7.77 6.74
CA PRO A 30 5.78 7.09 7.96
C PRO A 30 5.18 5.68 8.09
N SER A 31 5.95 4.71 8.60
CA SER A 31 5.50 3.32 8.73
C SER A 31 4.16 3.19 9.47
N SER A 32 3.94 3.91 10.58
CA SER A 32 2.65 3.87 11.29
C SER A 32 1.46 4.34 10.44
N LYS A 33 1.69 5.19 9.43
CA LYS A 33 0.64 5.70 8.52
C LYS A 33 0.47 4.82 7.28
N ILE A 34 1.53 4.14 6.80
CA ILE A 34 1.42 3.29 5.61
C ILE A 34 0.56 2.06 5.88
N TYR A 35 0.69 1.41 7.04
CA TYR A 35 -0.14 0.24 7.38
C TYR A 35 -1.62 0.62 7.45
N GLU A 36 -1.92 1.76 8.05
CA GLU A 36 -3.26 2.36 8.12
C GLU A 36 -3.81 2.72 6.73
N ALA A 37 -2.99 3.26 5.83
CA ALA A 37 -3.38 3.58 4.46
C ALA A 37 -3.64 2.31 3.64
N VAL A 38 -2.71 1.34 3.68
CA VAL A 38 -2.84 0.05 2.98
C VAL A 38 -4.07 -0.71 3.46
N LYS A 39 -4.34 -0.76 4.77
CA LYS A 39 -5.54 -1.40 5.31
C LYS A 39 -6.83 -0.77 4.77
N ARG A 40 -6.89 0.57 4.65
CA ARG A 40 -8.04 1.26 4.06
C ARG A 40 -8.15 1.03 2.55
N LEU A 41 -7.03 0.94 1.84
CA LEU A 41 -7.01 0.59 0.41
C LEU A 41 -7.52 -0.83 0.18
N GLN A 42 -7.10 -1.79 1.00
CA GLN A 42 -7.61 -3.17 0.98
C GLN A 42 -9.10 -3.23 1.28
N ALA A 43 -9.57 -2.51 2.31
CA ALA A 43 -11.00 -2.43 2.64
C ALA A 43 -11.86 -1.84 1.50
N LYS A 44 -11.25 -1.04 0.60
CA LYS A 44 -11.89 -0.48 -0.59
C LYS A 44 -11.73 -1.34 -1.85
N GLY A 45 -11.03 -2.48 -1.76
CA GLY A 45 -10.71 -3.33 -2.92
C GLY A 45 -9.67 -2.74 -3.87
N LEU A 46 -8.91 -1.73 -3.43
CA LEU A 46 -7.91 -1.02 -4.24
C LEU A 46 -6.49 -1.60 -4.08
N ALA A 47 -6.28 -2.46 -3.08
CA ALA A 47 -5.02 -3.19 -2.91
C ALA A 47 -5.36 -4.61 -2.44
N GLN A 48 -4.59 -5.59 -2.89
CA GLN A 48 -4.66 -6.96 -2.38
C GLN A 48 -3.41 -7.26 -1.56
N PRO A 49 -3.53 -8.02 -0.46
CA PRO A 49 -2.36 -8.62 0.15
C PRO A 49 -1.65 -9.46 -0.91
N GLY A 50 -0.32 -9.34 -0.99
CA GLY A 50 0.46 -10.13 -1.94
C GLY A 50 0.14 -11.59 -1.71
N SER A 51 -0.49 -12.22 -2.70
CA SER A 51 -0.70 -13.65 -2.72
C SER A 51 0.68 -14.30 -2.67
N ALA A 52 1.11 -14.74 -1.48
CA ALA A 52 2.00 -15.87 -1.44
C ALA A 52 1.17 -17.00 -2.06
N ASP A 53 1.56 -17.43 -3.27
CA ASP A 53 1.08 -18.62 -3.97
C ASP A 53 0.43 -19.57 -2.97
N THR A 54 -0.90 -19.52 -2.89
CA THR A 54 -1.65 -20.58 -2.22
C THR A 54 -1.90 -21.54 -3.36
N ASP A 55 -1.04 -22.55 -3.40
CA ASP A 55 -1.18 -23.80 -4.14
C ASP A 55 -2.64 -24.29 -4.17
#